data_AF-A0A8D8A321-F1
#
_entry.id   AF-A0A8D8A321-F1
#
_cell.length_a   1.000
_cell.length_b   1.000
_cell.length_c   1.000
_cell.angle_alpha   90.00
_cell.angle_beta   90.00
_cell.angle_gamma   90.00
#
_symmetry.space_group_name_H-M   'P 1'
#
loop_
_entity.id
_entity.type
_entity.pdbx_description
1 polymer ?
#
loop_
_entity_poly.entity_id
_entity_poly.type
_entity_poly.pdbx_seq_one_letter_code
_entity_poly.pdbx_strand_id
1 'polypeptide(L)'
;MNRAIGPLAFSEENDQNPYMEKPYSKALGNVIDREARRMITEAYEKTEQILRENAEKLRTLAEALLDKETLNYDQVVELIGPPAYDDAKRKIEPVEFEDSLKKLAGAASSAGGEEQK
;
A
#
# COMPACT_ATOMS: atom_id res chain seq x y z
N MET A 1 -12.69 1.65 -9.45
CA MET A 1 -14.14 1.90 -9.30
C MET A 1 -14.86 0.57 -9.26
N ASN A 2 -15.79 0.39 -8.31
CA ASN A 2 -16.50 -0.87 -8.13
C ASN A 2 -17.75 -0.94 -9.02
N ARG A 3 -17.96 -2.06 -9.74
CA ARG A 3 -19.12 -2.24 -10.64
C ARG A 3 -20.43 -2.54 -9.90
N ALA A 4 -20.38 -3.14 -8.72
CA ALA A 4 -21.56 -3.53 -7.94
C ALA A 4 -22.19 -2.35 -7.18
N ILE A 5 -21.38 -1.36 -6.78
CA ILE A 5 -21.83 -0.19 -6.01
C ILE A 5 -22.01 1.04 -6.92
N GLY A 6 -21.25 1.14 -8.01
CA GLY A 6 -21.29 2.30 -8.88
C GLY A 6 -20.60 3.53 -8.26
N PRO A 7 -20.76 4.72 -8.86
CA PRO A 7 -20.15 5.95 -8.38
C PRO A 7 -20.93 6.54 -7.19
N LEU A 8 -20.77 5.94 -6.02
CA LEU A 8 -21.28 6.46 -4.75
C LEU A 8 -20.13 7.03 -3.93
N ALA A 9 -20.35 8.19 -3.31
CA ALA A 9 -19.43 8.82 -2.39
C ALA A 9 -20.14 9.00 -1.03
N PHE A 10 -19.49 8.58 0.04
CA PHE A 10 -19.95 8.80 1.41
C PHE A 10 -19.06 9.87 2.05
N SER A 11 -19.65 10.82 2.78
CA SER A 11 -18.90 11.91 3.42
C SER A 11 -18.05 11.38 4.58
N GLU A 12 -16.76 11.70 4.57
CA GLU A 12 -15.78 11.31 5.60
C GLU A 12 -16.09 11.90 6.99
N GLU A 13 -16.91 12.94 7.06
CA GLU A 13 -17.37 13.56 8.32
C GLU A 13 -18.12 12.58 9.23
N ASN A 14 -18.77 11.54 8.66
CA ASN A 14 -19.47 10.52 9.44
C ASN A 14 -18.51 9.46 10.03
N ASP A 15 -17.29 9.31 9.47
CA ASP A 15 -16.31 8.33 9.95
C ASP A 15 -15.52 8.86 11.16
N GLN A 16 -15.51 10.17 11.41
CA GLN A 16 -14.83 10.79 12.55
C GLN A 16 -15.61 10.70 13.86
N ASN A 17 -16.93 10.43 13.80
CA ASN A 17 -17.77 10.32 14.98
C ASN A 17 -18.29 8.88 15.14
N PRO A 18 -17.74 8.08 16.09
CA PRO A 18 -18.16 6.69 16.33
C PRO A 18 -19.64 6.52 16.70
N TYR A 19 -20.31 7.61 17.11
CA TYR A 19 -21.72 7.63 17.50
C TYR A 19 -22.67 7.96 16.34
N MET A 20 -22.15 8.30 15.16
CA MET A 20 -22.97 8.56 13.98
C MET A 20 -23.29 7.25 13.25
N GLU A 21 -24.58 7.01 12.98
CA GLU A 21 -24.98 5.87 12.17
C GLU A 21 -24.51 6.04 10.73
N LYS A 22 -23.93 4.97 10.18
CA LYS A 22 -23.47 4.92 8.79
C LYS A 22 -24.62 5.28 7.84
N PRO A 23 -24.41 6.16 6.84
CA PRO A 23 -25.47 6.63 5.94
C PRO A 23 -25.83 5.59 4.86
N TYR A 24 -25.87 4.31 5.21
CA TYR A 24 -26.21 3.20 4.33
C TYR A 24 -26.78 2.01 5.10
N SER A 25 -27.60 1.20 4.43
CA SER A 25 -28.21 0.02 5.03
C SER A 25 -27.17 -1.05 5.40
N LYS A 26 -27.48 -1.90 6.39
CA LYS A 26 -26.64 -3.07 6.72
C LYS A 26 -26.40 -3.98 5.51
N ALA A 27 -27.39 -4.12 4.64
CA ALA A 27 -27.27 -4.89 3.40
C ALA A 27 -26.20 -4.29 2.46
N LEU A 28 -26.17 -2.97 2.31
CA LEU A 28 -25.14 -2.29 1.51
C LEU A 28 -23.76 -2.36 2.17
N GLY A 29 -23.69 -2.27 3.51
CA GLY A 29 -22.45 -2.48 4.27
C GLY A 29 -21.82 -3.85 4.00
N ASN A 30 -22.63 -4.92 4.05
CA ASN A 30 -22.15 -6.27 3.74
C ASN A 30 -21.60 -6.39 2.30
N VAL A 31 -22.21 -5.67 1.34
CA VAL A 31 -21.73 -5.63 -0.05
C VAL A 31 -20.39 -4.90 -0.13
N ILE A 32 -20.24 -3.75 0.55
CA ILE A 32 -18.98 -3.00 0.62
C ILE A 32 -17.86 -3.89 1.16
N ASP A 33 -18.09 -4.56 2.30
CA ASP A 33 -17.08 -5.41 2.93
C ASP A 33 -16.67 -6.58 2.04
N ARG A 34 -17.64 -7.20 1.34
CA ARG A 34 -17.36 -8.29 0.40
C ARG A 34 -16.50 -7.81 -0.76
N GLU A 35 -16.83 -6.66 -1.33
CA GLU A 35 -16.09 -6.09 -2.45
C GLU A 35 -14.71 -5.59 -2.04
N ALA A 36 -14.55 -5.05 -0.83
CA ALA A 36 -13.25 -4.67 -0.28
C ALA A 36 -12.34 -5.90 -0.13
N ARG A 37 -12.85 -7.00 0.45
CA ARG A 37 -12.10 -8.27 0.53
C ARG A 37 -11.70 -8.77 -0.84
N ARG A 38 -12.63 -8.77 -1.79
CA ARG A 38 -12.35 -9.19 -3.16
C ARG A 38 -11.21 -8.38 -3.78
N MET A 39 -11.24 -7.06 -3.64
CA MET A 39 -10.19 -6.19 -4.16
C MET A 39 -8.81 -6.49 -3.55
N ILE A 40 -8.76 -6.72 -2.23
CA ILE A 40 -7.53 -7.09 -1.54
C ILE A 40 -7.01 -8.44 -2.05
N THR A 41 -7.89 -9.44 -2.19
CA THR A 41 -7.53 -10.75 -2.73
C THR A 41 -7.01 -10.65 -4.15
N GLU A 42 -7.69 -9.94 -5.05
CA GLU A 42 -7.23 -9.74 -6.43
C GLU A 42 -5.87 -9.04 -6.50
N ALA A 43 -5.63 -8.03 -5.64
CA ALA A 43 -4.34 -7.36 -5.56
C ALA A 43 -3.23 -8.27 -5.02
N TYR A 44 -3.54 -9.11 -4.03
CA TYR A 44 -2.62 -10.10 -3.47
C TYR A 44 -2.22 -11.14 -4.52
N GLU A 45 -3.20 -11.78 -5.16
CA GLU A 45 -2.97 -12.78 -6.21
C GLU A 45 -2.16 -12.21 -7.36
N LYS A 46 -2.48 -10.99 -7.79
CA LYS A 46 -1.72 -10.29 -8.84
C LYS A 46 -0.27 -10.03 -8.41
N THR A 47 -0.06 -9.59 -7.17
CA THR A 47 1.29 -9.33 -6.64
C THR A 47 2.09 -10.62 -6.56
N GLU A 48 1.48 -11.69 -6.06
CA GLU A 48 2.09 -13.02 -6.00
C GLU A 48 2.46 -13.52 -7.39
N GLN A 49 1.58 -13.38 -8.37
CA GLN A 49 1.84 -13.74 -9.75
C GLN A 49 3.05 -12.98 -10.32
N ILE A 50 3.11 -11.66 -10.13
CA ILE A 50 4.24 -10.83 -10.60
C ILE A 50 5.55 -11.28 -9.96
N LEU A 51 5.55 -11.56 -8.65
CA LEU A 51 6.72 -12.03 -7.93
C LEU A 51 7.18 -13.41 -8.42
N ARG A 52 6.24 -14.33 -8.69
CA ARG A 52 6.54 -15.66 -9.24
C ARG A 52 7.09 -15.58 -10.66
N GLU A 53 6.50 -14.75 -11.52
CA GLU A 53 6.97 -14.53 -12.90
C GLU A 53 8.38 -13.92 -12.94
N ASN A 54 8.74 -13.12 -11.93
CA ASN A 54 10.05 -12.47 -11.80
C ASN A 54 10.93 -13.10 -10.71
N ALA A 55 10.70 -14.37 -10.36
CA ALA A 55 11.36 -15.05 -9.24
C ALA A 55 12.90 -15.06 -9.37
N GLU A 56 13.43 -15.18 -10.60
CA GLU A 56 14.88 -15.13 -10.83
C GLU A 56 15.47 -13.76 -10.47
N LYS A 57 14.83 -12.68 -10.92
CA LYS A 57 15.23 -11.29 -10.61
C LYS A 57 15.15 -11.02 -9.11
N LEU A 58 14.09 -11.53 -8.45
CA LEU A 58 13.93 -11.43 -7.00
C LEU A 58 15.08 -12.13 -6.26
N ARG A 59 15.49 -13.32 -6.71
CA ARG A 59 16.61 -14.05 -6.13
C ARG A 59 17.92 -13.27 -6.30
N THR A 60 18.19 -12.75 -7.49
CA THR A 60 19.40 -11.94 -7.75
C THR A 60 19.45 -10.71 -6.86
N LEU A 61 18.31 -10.03 -6.66
CA LEU A 61 18.23 -8.86 -5.80
C LEU A 61 18.41 -9.22 -4.31
N ALA A 62 17.85 -10.36 -3.87
CA ALA A 62 18.04 -10.87 -2.50
C ALA A 62 19.50 -11.26 -2.23
N GLU A 63 20.17 -11.92 -3.17
CA GLU A 63 21.60 -12.25 -3.08
C GLU A 63 22.45 -10.98 -3.00
N ALA A 64 22.16 -9.99 -3.85
CA ALA A 64 22.87 -8.71 -3.80
C ALA A 64 22.67 -7.94 -2.48
N LEU A 65 21.48 -8.05 -1.86
CA LEU A 65 21.21 -7.46 -0.54
C LEU A 65 21.90 -8.20 0.62
N LEU A 66 22.18 -9.49 0.47
CA LEU A 66 22.99 -10.23 1.44
C LEU A 66 24.45 -9.76 1.42
N ASP A 67 24.97 -9.42 0.24
CA ASP A 67 26.33 -8.90 0.08
C ASP A 67 26.43 -7.40 0.44
N LYS A 68 25.40 -6.61 0.12
CA LYS A 68 25.32 -5.18 0.38
C LYS A 68 24.01 -4.85 1.11
N GLU A 69 24.11 -4.41 2.36
CA GLU A 69 22.96 -4.08 3.21
C GLU A 69 21.98 -3.07 2.58
N THR A 70 22.48 -2.19 1.71
CA THR A 70 21.69 -1.18 1.00
C THR A 70 22.07 -1.15 -0.48
N LEU A 71 21.05 -1.10 -1.36
CA LEU A 71 21.22 -0.94 -2.81
C LEU A 71 20.60 0.39 -3.26
N ASN A 72 21.34 1.14 -4.08
CA ASN A 72 20.86 2.36 -4.73
C ASN A 72 20.11 2.05 -6.04
N TYR A 73 19.32 3.01 -6.52
CA TYR A 73 18.54 2.88 -7.75
C TYR A 73 19.38 2.41 -8.95
N ASP A 74 20.53 3.06 -9.20
CA ASP A 74 21.40 2.71 -10.33
C ASP A 74 21.93 1.27 -10.24
N GLN A 75 22.19 0.77 -9.03
CA GLN A 75 22.64 -0.60 -8.79
C GLN A 75 21.52 -1.61 -9.05
N VAL A 76 20.27 -1.26 -8.70
CA VAL A 76 19.12 -2.10 -9.01
C VAL A 76 18.89 -2.18 -10.51
N VAL A 77 19.02 -1.05 -11.23
CA VAL A 77 18.90 -1.02 -12.70
C VAL A 77 19.99 -1.87 -13.36
N GLU A 78 21.22 -1.85 -12.85
CA GLU A 78 22.31 -2.71 -13.32
C GLU A 78 22.02 -4.20 -13.09
N LEU A 79 21.38 -4.56 -11.97
CA LEU A 79 21.09 -5.94 -11.58
C LEU A 79 19.89 -6.57 -12.32
N ILE A 80 18.77 -5.85 -12.44
CA ILE A 80 17.51 -6.41 -12.95
C ILE A 80 17.01 -5.76 -14.25
N GLY A 81 17.78 -4.79 -14.78
CA GLY A 81 17.48 -4.03 -15.98
C GLY A 81 16.64 -2.76 -15.71
N PRO A 82 16.54 -1.85 -16.69
CA PRO A 82 15.74 -0.65 -16.57
C PRO A 82 14.24 -0.98 -16.49
N PRO A 83 13.45 -0.19 -15.75
CA PRO A 83 12.01 -0.39 -15.67
C PRO A 83 11.35 -0.23 -17.05
N ALA A 84 10.32 -1.03 -17.30
CA ALA A 84 9.59 -1.00 -18.58
C ALA A 84 8.71 0.26 -18.77
N TYR A 85 8.56 1.09 -17.74
CA TYR A 85 7.80 2.35 -17.79
C TYR A 85 8.72 3.49 -17.37
N ASP A 86 8.90 4.46 -18.29
CA ASP A 86 9.93 5.50 -18.27
C ASP A 86 9.76 6.55 -17.15
N ASP A 87 10.91 7.11 -16.74
CA ASP A 87 11.25 7.81 -15.50
C ASP A 87 10.63 9.21 -15.31
N ALA A 88 9.35 9.30 -14.92
CA ALA A 88 8.77 10.56 -14.42
C ALA A 88 8.34 10.55 -12.94
N LYS A 89 8.55 9.46 -12.20
CA LYS A 89 8.02 9.35 -10.82
C LYS A 89 9.08 8.99 -9.79
N ARG A 90 9.52 10.05 -9.09
CA ARG A 90 10.12 10.08 -7.74
C ARG A 90 11.22 9.05 -7.50
N LYS A 91 12.44 9.46 -7.82
CA LYS A 91 13.63 9.01 -7.08
C LYS A 91 13.40 9.35 -5.62
N ILE A 92 13.10 8.36 -4.79
CA ILE A 92 13.08 8.53 -3.34
C ILE A 92 14.50 8.23 -2.90
N GLU A 93 15.22 9.27 -2.49
CA GLU A 93 16.56 9.09 -1.93
C GLU A 93 16.45 8.23 -0.65
N PRO A 94 17.44 7.38 -0.33
CA PRO A 94 17.39 6.49 0.84
C PRO A 94 17.02 7.20 2.15
N VAL A 95 17.46 8.44 2.30
CA VAL A 95 17.19 9.30 3.46
C VAL A 95 15.69 9.66 3.55
N GLU A 96 15.03 9.94 2.42
CA GLU A 96 13.60 10.26 2.39
C GLU A 96 12.71 9.06 2.71
N PHE A 97 13.19 7.83 2.42
CA PHE A 97 12.48 6.60 2.77
C PHE A 97 12.47 6.37 4.29
N GLU A 98 13.62 6.52 4.95
CA GLU A 98 13.71 6.40 6.42
C GLU A 98 12.86 7.44 7.14
N ASP A 99 12.87 8.69 6.63
CA ASP A 99 12.04 9.76 7.19
C ASP A 99 10.55 9.51 6.95
N SER A 100 10.17 8.93 5.80
CA SER A 100 8.79 8.53 5.52
C SER A 100 8.33 7.40 6.46
N LEU A 101 9.18 6.41 6.73
CA LEU A 101 8.89 5.35 7.70
C LEU A 101 8.74 5.89 9.12
N LYS A 102 9.64 6.79 9.56
CA LYS A 102 9.53 7.45 10.87
C LYS A 102 8.24 8.27 10.98
N LYS A 103 7.86 8.97 9.91
CA LYS A 103 6.63 9.77 9.86
C LYS A 103 5.39 8.89 9.94
N LEU A 104 5.38 7.73 9.27
CA LEU A 104 4.29 6.76 9.34
C LEU A 104 4.17 6.11 10.72
N ALA A 105 5.31 5.75 11.33
CA ALA A 105 5.35 5.22 12.69
C ALA A 105 4.90 6.26 13.74
N GLY A 106 5.29 7.53 13.55
CA GLY A 106 4.87 8.64 14.39
C GLY A 106 3.36 8.88 14.35
N ALA A 107 2.75 8.85 13.16
CA ALA A 107 1.30 9.02 12.99
C ALA A 107 0.47 7.90 13.65
N ALA A 108 0.98 6.67 13.69
CA ALA A 108 0.33 5.56 14.39
C ALA A 108 0.40 5.72 15.92
N SER A 109 1.47 6.34 16.46
CA SER A 109 1.63 6.57 17.89
C SER A 109 0.77 7.73 18.45
N SER A 110 0.45 8.73 17.63
CA SER A 110 -0.39 9.88 18.04
C SER A 110 -1.90 9.56 18.07
N ALA A 111 -2.34 8.45 17.48
CA ALA A 111 -3.75 8.04 17.50
C ALA A 111 -4.16 7.25 18.77
N GLY A 112 -3.21 6.94 19.67
CA GLY A 112 -3.44 6.16 20.89
C GLY A 112 -3.48 6.95 22.19
N GLY A 113 -3.62 8.28 22.14
CA GLY A 113 -3.34 9.16 23.27
C GLY A 113 -4.36 10.25 23.56
N GLU A 114 -5.67 9.98 23.45
CA GLU A 114 -6.70 10.87 24.04
C GLU A 114 -7.75 10.04 24.79
N GLU A 115 -7.35 9.49 25.95
CA GLU A 115 -8.28 9.08 26.99
C GLU A 115 -7.73 9.56 28.33
N GLN A 116 -8.09 10.80 28.71
CA GLN A 116 -8.16 11.30 30.10
C GLN A 116 -8.59 12.77 30.11
N LYS A 117 -9.88 13.03 30.41
CA LYS A 117 -10.27 13.79 31.61
C LYS A 117 -11.76 13.62 31.90
#